data_AF-A0A1E3WIY1-F1
#
_entry.id   AF-A0A1E3WIY1-F1
#
_cell.length_a   1.000
_cell.length_b   1.000
_cell.length_c   1.000
_cell.angle_alpha   90.00
_cell.angle_beta   90.00
_cell.angle_gamma   90.00
#
_symmetry.space_group_name_H-M   'P 1'
#
loop_
_entity.id
_entity.type
_entity.pdbx_description
1 polymer ?
#
loop_
_entity_poly.entity_id
_entity_poly.type
_entity_poly.pdbx_seq_one_letter_code
_entity_poly.pdbx_strand_id
1 'polypeptide(L)'
;MKRIPALDSIRGLLLLIMTLNHLFWISGGSSIFQAFTLQPLGQFGAAEGFILVSGFLAGAIYSRPTQRINEVKRKAWRRAWEIYRYHIVCLLTVFTWFGFCIVYFPQAAEALSPNFSNLVEAPFLTVFWSLLLVNKPSYLEILPLYIMYIAILPALVCAYRRGWMKGVIAASFSIWLAAGYLNDAGLVGLLSSSSTEFKLQTGYFDPFAWQLLFVVASAFGFAANNPDFRWYSLPLTLVCAVLAVLIMTMHHGAFLSFGIHQGVLYSLADKPELGWLRALNIALWAYLIAAFIRFRPTWMVFRPLSYIGRHSLQVFAWHTVMIYLMAPMLMNQRFEGHYELLVIICAASIWIPAWMREKRATLSAKTRLCMGFGGAFSVVLLLSLLLQPPVLPEVEADGDGVAPLSVTIKNIQDSGSVIVLVYAEEDDLMGMPSIHAQGYSVEQVEQGITIQGLPVGKYAIFAYQDVDSNQQLTSGVNGMPVEGFGYSNNPALQGPPKMAQVQFFHPEKAHQTIHFVNF
;
A
#
# COMPACT_ATOMS: atom_id res chain seq x y z
N MET A 1 10.88 1.93 32.56
CA MET A 1 9.57 1.42 32.10
C MET A 1 9.60 -0.11 31.90
N LYS A 2 8.63 -0.86 32.44
CA LYS A 2 8.40 -2.28 32.12
C LYS A 2 7.77 -2.41 30.73
N ARG A 3 7.92 -3.55 30.06
CA ARG A 3 7.34 -3.80 28.72
C ARG A 3 5.80 -3.67 28.77
N ILE A 4 5.19 -3.04 27.77
CA ILE A 4 3.74 -2.84 27.68
C ILE A 4 3.18 -3.79 26.61
N PRO A 5 2.52 -4.91 26.99
CA PRO A 5 2.05 -5.91 26.02
C PRO A 5 1.03 -5.36 25.01
N ALA A 6 0.24 -4.37 25.40
CA ALA A 6 -0.72 -3.69 24.52
C ALA A 6 -0.03 -3.04 23.30
N LEU A 7 1.15 -2.43 23.49
CA LEU A 7 1.91 -1.83 22.38
C LEU A 7 2.47 -2.88 21.41
N ASP A 8 2.70 -4.10 21.87
CA ASP A 8 3.06 -5.20 20.98
C ASP A 8 1.83 -5.69 20.20
N SER A 9 0.66 -5.81 20.85
CA SER A 9 -0.60 -6.17 20.15
C SER A 9 -0.99 -5.13 19.11
N ILE A 10 -0.89 -3.84 19.41
CA ILE A 10 -1.15 -2.76 18.44
C ILE A 10 -0.17 -2.86 17.27
N ARG A 11 1.11 -3.07 17.52
CA ARG A 11 2.10 -3.23 16.44
C ARG A 11 1.79 -4.44 15.55
N GLY A 12 1.35 -5.55 16.15
CA GLY A 12 0.90 -6.72 15.42
C GLY A 12 -0.35 -6.46 14.58
N LEU A 13 -1.32 -5.73 15.12
CA LEU A 13 -2.52 -5.31 14.39
C LEU A 13 -2.15 -4.46 13.17
N LEU A 14 -1.27 -3.48 13.35
CA LEU A 14 -0.81 -2.60 12.27
C LEU A 14 -0.09 -3.39 11.17
N LEU A 15 0.72 -4.41 11.53
CA LEU A 15 1.35 -5.30 10.55
C LEU A 15 0.34 -6.14 9.77
N LEU A 16 -0.69 -6.66 10.44
CA LEU A 16 -1.76 -7.42 9.79
C LEU A 16 -2.58 -6.56 8.83
N ILE A 17 -3.03 -5.39 9.29
CA ILE A 17 -3.76 -4.41 8.48
C ILE A 17 -2.94 -4.00 7.26
N MET A 18 -1.65 -3.69 7.46
CA MET A 18 -0.75 -3.34 6.37
C MET A 18 -0.63 -4.48 5.36
N THR A 19 -0.43 -5.71 5.84
CA THR A 19 -0.32 -6.90 4.96
C THR A 19 -1.57 -7.10 4.11
N LEU A 20 -2.77 -7.05 4.71
CA LEU A 20 -4.03 -7.21 3.99
C LEU A 20 -4.19 -6.13 2.90
N ASN A 21 -4.03 -4.85 3.27
CA ASN A 21 -4.17 -3.76 2.31
C ASN A 21 -3.14 -3.85 1.16
N HIS A 22 -1.89 -4.24 1.46
CA HIS A 22 -0.88 -4.38 0.42
C HIS A 22 -1.20 -5.54 -0.53
N LEU A 23 -1.73 -6.67 -0.03
CA LEU A 23 -2.14 -7.79 -0.87
C LEU A 23 -3.30 -7.39 -1.80
N PHE A 24 -4.30 -6.67 -1.30
CA PHE A 24 -5.39 -6.16 -2.13
C PHE A 24 -4.88 -5.18 -3.19
N TRP A 25 -4.10 -4.17 -2.79
CA TRP A 25 -3.61 -3.14 -3.71
C TRP A 25 -2.67 -3.67 -4.79
N ILE A 26 -1.70 -4.52 -4.43
CA ILE A 26 -0.73 -5.02 -5.41
C ILE A 26 -1.36 -5.98 -6.42
N SER A 27 -2.46 -6.65 -6.06
CA SER A 27 -3.20 -7.52 -6.96
C SER A 27 -4.36 -6.82 -7.67
N GLY A 28 -4.63 -5.55 -7.35
CA GLY A 28 -5.77 -4.81 -7.88
C GLY A 28 -7.14 -5.34 -7.46
N GLY A 29 -7.19 -6.19 -6.42
CA GLY A 29 -8.44 -6.70 -5.87
C GLY A 29 -9.07 -5.74 -4.86
N SER A 30 -10.37 -5.92 -4.65
CA SER A 30 -11.16 -5.21 -3.63
C SER A 30 -11.84 -6.22 -2.71
N SER A 31 -12.16 -5.79 -1.48
CA SER A 31 -12.81 -6.65 -0.50
C SER A 31 -13.53 -5.84 0.56
N ILE A 32 -14.60 -6.40 1.12
CA ILE A 32 -15.29 -5.86 2.31
C ILE A 32 -14.34 -5.66 3.49
N PHE A 33 -13.24 -6.43 3.58
CA PHE A 33 -12.24 -6.23 4.63
C PHE A 33 -11.62 -4.82 4.60
N GLN A 34 -11.51 -4.21 3.42
CA GLN A 34 -10.97 -2.85 3.29
C GLN A 34 -11.83 -1.81 4.00
N ALA A 35 -13.14 -2.04 4.21
CA ALA A 35 -13.97 -1.16 5.04
C ALA A 35 -13.47 -1.07 6.49
N PHE A 36 -12.78 -2.10 6.98
CA PHE A 36 -12.24 -2.19 8.34
C PHE A 36 -10.72 -2.02 8.41
N THR A 37 -10.00 -2.18 7.30
CA THR A 37 -8.53 -2.12 7.26
C THR A 37 -8.02 -0.85 6.59
N LEU A 38 -8.80 -0.19 5.72
CA LEU A 38 -8.39 0.99 4.98
C LEU A 38 -8.87 2.28 5.68
N GLN A 39 -8.06 2.78 6.61
CA GLN A 39 -8.30 4.07 7.28
C GLN A 39 -9.69 4.17 7.99
N PRO A 40 -10.15 3.13 8.72
CA PRO A 40 -11.52 3.07 9.25
C PRO A 40 -11.86 4.17 10.26
N LEU A 41 -10.84 4.74 10.92
CA LEU A 41 -10.98 5.72 12.00
C LEU A 41 -10.79 7.18 11.52
N GLY A 42 -10.72 7.38 10.20
CA GLY A 42 -10.48 8.69 9.57
C GLY A 42 -9.19 8.69 8.76
N GLN A 43 -8.72 9.87 8.35
CA GLN A 43 -7.61 10.08 7.42
C GLN A 43 -6.18 9.71 7.93
N PHE A 44 -5.96 8.50 8.47
CA PHE A 44 -4.63 7.96 8.80
C PHE A 44 -4.57 6.44 8.59
N GLY A 45 -3.40 5.93 8.22
CA GLY A 45 -3.17 4.50 7.95
C GLY A 45 -2.35 3.75 9.01
N ALA A 46 -2.10 2.47 8.70
CA ALA A 46 -1.28 1.60 9.54
C ALA A 46 0.20 2.03 9.62
N ALA A 47 0.73 2.71 8.60
CA ALA A 47 2.13 3.14 8.55
C ALA A 47 2.43 4.20 9.61
N GLU A 48 1.55 5.20 9.75
CA GLU A 48 1.63 6.29 10.73
C GLU A 48 1.61 5.73 12.15
N GLY A 49 0.65 4.83 12.44
CA GLY A 49 0.57 4.13 13.72
C GLY A 49 1.84 3.30 14.01
N PHE A 50 2.39 2.64 12.99
CA PHE A 50 3.59 1.80 13.16
C PHE A 50 4.83 2.65 13.49
N ILE A 51 5.00 3.79 12.83
CA ILE A 51 6.10 4.72 13.09
C ILE A 51 5.95 5.40 14.46
N LEU A 52 4.73 5.81 14.86
CA LEU A 52 4.47 6.37 16.19
C LEU A 52 4.81 5.38 17.32
N VAL A 53 4.31 4.14 17.24
CA VAL A 53 4.60 3.11 18.26
C VAL A 53 6.11 2.83 18.31
N SER A 54 6.76 2.78 17.15
CA SER A 54 8.20 2.53 17.06
C SER A 54 9.03 3.67 17.64
N GLY A 55 8.68 4.93 17.34
CA GLY A 55 9.31 6.13 17.89
C GLY A 55 9.14 6.20 19.41
N PHE A 56 7.93 5.98 19.92
CA PHE A 56 7.65 5.94 21.36
C PHE A 56 8.51 4.90 22.10
N LEU A 57 8.56 3.67 21.57
CA LEU A 57 9.37 2.61 22.17
C LEU A 57 10.87 2.91 22.07
N ALA A 58 11.34 3.47 20.95
CA ALA A 58 12.72 3.91 20.80
C ALA A 58 13.08 4.95 21.87
N GLY A 59 12.26 5.99 22.02
CA GLY A 59 12.41 6.99 23.07
C GLY A 59 12.44 6.38 24.47
N ALA A 60 11.49 5.51 24.79
CA ALA A 60 11.36 4.90 26.11
C ALA A 60 12.50 3.92 26.46
N ILE A 61 13.03 3.18 25.48
CA ILE A 61 14.04 2.14 25.71
C ILE A 61 15.47 2.72 25.69
N TYR A 62 15.79 3.58 24.72
CA TYR A 62 17.14 4.13 24.54
C TYR A 62 17.43 5.30 25.48
N SER A 63 16.39 5.92 26.05
CA SER A 63 16.55 7.03 27.00
C SER A 63 16.59 6.61 28.46
N ARG A 64 16.68 5.31 28.76
CA ARG A 64 16.72 4.84 30.15
C ARG A 64 17.91 5.49 30.89
N PRO A 65 17.70 6.03 32.12
CA PRO A 65 18.76 6.73 32.87
C PRO A 65 20.02 5.88 33.10
N THR A 66 19.85 4.56 33.18
CA THR A 66 20.95 3.60 33.40
C THR A 66 21.87 3.43 32.19
N GLN A 67 21.50 3.92 31.00
CA GLN A 67 22.27 3.72 29.77
C GLN A 67 23.21 4.89 29.48
N ARG A 68 24.49 4.60 29.30
CA ARG A 68 25.50 5.57 28.82
C ARG A 68 25.27 5.90 27.34
N ILE A 69 25.58 7.13 26.92
CA ILE A 69 25.33 7.57 25.54
C ILE A 69 26.09 6.74 24.49
N ASN A 70 27.30 6.26 24.81
CA ASN A 70 28.07 5.40 23.91
C ASN A 70 27.39 4.03 23.69
N GLU A 71 26.71 3.50 24.72
CA GLU A 71 25.92 2.28 24.57
C GLU A 71 24.68 2.51 23.72
N VAL A 72 24.02 3.66 23.90
CA VAL A 72 22.87 4.09 23.08
C VAL A 72 23.28 4.18 21.61
N LYS A 73 24.38 4.88 21.31
CA LYS A 73 24.97 4.97 19.96
C LYS A 73 25.22 3.58 19.38
N ARG A 74 25.93 2.70 20.10
CA ARG A 74 26.26 1.34 19.65
C ARG A 74 25.01 0.49 19.39
N LYS A 75 24.01 0.54 20.28
CA LYS A 75 22.75 -0.21 20.13
C LYS A 75 21.91 0.32 18.96
N ALA A 76 21.86 1.63 18.78
CA ALA A 76 21.11 2.26 17.69
C ALA A 76 21.74 1.93 16.33
N TRP A 77 23.06 2.10 16.19
CA TRP A 77 23.78 1.74 14.95
C TRP A 77 23.68 0.26 14.63
N ARG A 78 23.83 -0.63 15.63
CA ARG A 78 23.62 -2.07 15.42
C ARG A 78 22.20 -2.37 14.95
N ARG A 79 21.20 -1.65 15.48
CA ARG A 79 19.81 -1.82 15.08
C ARG A 79 19.54 -1.28 13.68
N ALA A 80 20.04 -0.10 13.33
CA ALA A 80 19.97 0.46 11.97
C ALA A 80 20.61 -0.51 10.96
N TRP A 81 21.79 -1.05 11.27
CA TRP A 81 22.46 -2.05 10.45
C TRP A 81 21.67 -3.35 10.32
N GLU A 82 21.04 -3.81 11.40
CA GLU A 82 20.15 -4.99 11.34
C GLU A 82 19.00 -4.74 10.36
N ILE A 83 18.30 -3.60 10.47
CA ILE A 83 17.19 -3.24 9.59
C ILE A 83 17.67 -3.13 8.13
N TYR A 84 18.81 -2.48 7.90
CA TYR A 84 19.42 -2.36 6.57
C TYR A 84 19.72 -3.72 5.93
N ARG A 85 20.22 -4.70 6.71
CA ARG A 85 20.41 -6.06 6.20
C ARG A 85 19.11 -6.74 5.79
N TYR A 86 18.03 -6.57 6.57
CA TYR A 86 16.72 -7.09 6.17
C TYR A 86 16.23 -6.41 4.89
N HIS A 87 16.42 -5.09 4.78
CA HIS A 87 16.06 -4.35 3.57
C HIS A 87 16.79 -4.86 2.34
N ILE A 88 18.12 -5.05 2.39
CA ILE A 88 18.90 -5.64 1.29
C ILE A 88 18.36 -7.02 0.90
N VAL A 89 18.09 -7.89 1.89
CA VAL A 89 17.58 -9.24 1.61
C VAL A 89 16.22 -9.17 0.92
N CYS A 90 15.29 -8.34 1.40
CA CYS A 90 13.99 -8.14 0.75
C CYS A 90 14.15 -7.61 -0.67
N LEU A 91 14.95 -6.56 -0.85
CA LEU A 91 15.20 -5.92 -2.14
C LEU A 91 15.74 -6.91 -3.18
N LEU A 92 16.84 -7.61 -2.84
CA LEU A 92 17.47 -8.57 -3.75
C LEU A 92 16.53 -9.73 -4.07
N THR A 93 15.78 -10.24 -3.08
CA THR A 93 14.81 -11.33 -3.30
C THR A 93 13.73 -10.91 -4.29
N VAL A 94 13.18 -9.71 -4.12
CA VAL A 94 12.11 -9.18 -4.97
C VAL A 94 12.62 -8.87 -6.38
N PHE A 95 13.83 -8.32 -6.52
CA PHE A 95 14.44 -8.09 -7.84
C PHE A 95 14.78 -9.39 -8.57
N THR A 96 15.29 -10.40 -7.85
CA THR A 96 15.52 -11.73 -8.43
C THR A 96 14.19 -12.36 -8.87
N TRP A 97 13.12 -12.23 -8.08
CA TRP A 97 11.79 -12.69 -8.46
C TRP A 97 11.28 -12.01 -9.72
N PHE A 98 11.41 -10.68 -9.81
CA PHE A 98 11.01 -9.93 -10.99
C PHE A 98 11.81 -10.35 -12.23
N GLY A 99 13.13 -10.48 -12.13
CA GLY A 99 13.97 -10.99 -13.23
C GLY A 99 13.59 -12.41 -13.66
N PHE A 100 13.21 -13.27 -12.72
CA PHE A 100 12.66 -14.60 -13.04
C PHE A 100 11.31 -14.50 -13.77
N CYS A 101 10.42 -13.58 -13.37
CA CYS A 101 9.15 -13.36 -14.08
C CYS A 101 9.37 -12.86 -15.51
N ILE A 102 10.33 -11.98 -15.77
CA ILE A 102 10.63 -11.52 -17.15
C ILE A 102 10.89 -12.69 -18.08
N VAL A 103 11.65 -13.70 -17.61
CA VAL A 103 12.08 -14.84 -18.44
C VAL A 103 10.98 -15.90 -18.56
N TYR A 104 10.30 -16.23 -17.47
CA TYR A 104 9.43 -17.40 -17.40
C TYR A 104 7.93 -17.08 -17.32
N PHE A 105 7.57 -15.85 -16.92
CA PHE A 105 6.18 -15.41 -16.73
C PHE A 105 5.98 -13.96 -17.21
N PRO A 106 6.06 -13.68 -18.54
CA PRO A 106 6.03 -12.31 -19.05
C PRO A 106 4.81 -11.49 -18.61
N GLN A 107 3.63 -12.11 -18.55
CA GLN A 107 2.39 -11.48 -18.04
C GLN A 107 2.51 -11.04 -16.57
N ALA A 108 3.18 -11.85 -15.74
CA ALA A 108 3.45 -11.49 -14.35
C ALA A 108 4.46 -10.34 -14.25
N ALA A 109 5.45 -10.31 -15.14
CA ALA A 109 6.42 -9.23 -15.21
C ALA A 109 5.75 -7.91 -15.62
N GLU A 110 4.86 -7.92 -16.61
CA GLU A 110 4.08 -6.75 -17.02
C GLU A 110 3.29 -6.16 -15.85
N ALA A 111 2.60 -7.02 -15.08
CA ALA A 111 1.84 -6.63 -13.90
C ALA A 111 2.69 -5.99 -12.79
N LEU A 112 3.91 -6.50 -12.61
CA LEU A 112 4.82 -6.05 -11.57
C LEU A 112 5.65 -4.83 -11.97
N SER A 113 5.87 -4.63 -13.27
CA SER A 113 6.73 -3.59 -13.85
C SER A 113 6.52 -2.19 -13.27
N PRO A 114 5.28 -1.71 -13.03
CA PRO A 114 5.06 -0.38 -12.44
C PRO A 114 5.72 -0.18 -11.06
N ASN A 115 6.02 -1.26 -10.33
CA ASN A 115 6.65 -1.21 -9.01
C ASN A 115 8.19 -1.14 -9.08
N PHE A 116 8.78 -1.37 -10.26
CA PHE A 116 10.23 -1.51 -10.46
C PHE A 116 10.75 -0.61 -11.60
N SER A 117 10.50 0.70 -11.50
CA SER A 117 10.98 1.65 -12.50
C SER A 117 12.49 1.50 -12.75
N ASN A 118 12.89 1.53 -14.02
CA ASN A 118 14.28 1.44 -14.47
C ASN A 118 14.97 0.09 -14.20
N LEU A 119 14.30 -0.90 -13.59
CA LEU A 119 14.95 -2.18 -13.30
C LEU A 119 15.22 -2.98 -14.59
N VAL A 120 14.38 -2.81 -15.61
CA VAL A 120 14.55 -3.45 -16.92
C VAL A 120 15.61 -2.70 -17.74
N GLU A 121 15.52 -1.38 -17.78
CA GLU A 121 16.35 -0.52 -18.62
C GLU A 121 17.75 -0.31 -18.05
N ALA A 122 17.85 -0.15 -16.72
CA ALA A 122 19.10 0.17 -16.02
C ALA A 122 19.26 -0.65 -14.71
N PRO A 123 19.36 -1.99 -14.78
CA PRO A 123 19.35 -2.86 -13.61
C PRO A 123 20.46 -2.56 -12.60
N PHE A 124 21.70 -2.37 -13.07
CA PHE A 124 22.84 -2.11 -12.19
C PHE A 124 22.70 -0.78 -11.45
N LEU A 125 22.27 0.27 -12.14
CA LEU A 125 22.10 1.61 -11.56
C LEU A 125 20.93 1.62 -10.57
N THR A 126 19.83 0.95 -10.91
CA THR A 126 18.67 0.73 -10.02
C THR A 126 19.08 0.03 -8.75
N VAL A 127 19.82 -1.09 -8.84
CA VAL A 127 20.32 -1.82 -7.67
C VAL A 127 21.25 -0.95 -6.84
N PHE A 128 22.21 -0.26 -7.47
CA PHE A 128 23.17 0.59 -6.79
C PHE A 128 22.50 1.69 -5.97
N TRP A 129 21.62 2.49 -6.57
CA TRP A 129 20.90 3.54 -5.85
C TRP A 129 19.91 3.02 -4.83
N SER A 130 19.36 1.82 -5.05
CA SER A 130 18.48 1.18 -4.06
C SER A 130 19.24 0.70 -2.82
N LEU A 131 20.45 0.17 -3.00
CA LEU A 131 21.33 -0.16 -1.87
C LEU A 131 21.74 1.10 -1.10
N LEU A 132 21.89 2.24 -1.77
CA LEU A 132 22.14 3.54 -1.11
C LEU A 132 20.89 4.18 -0.48
N LEU A 133 19.72 3.50 -0.55
CA LEU A 133 18.43 4.00 -0.05
C LEU A 133 17.91 5.25 -0.77
N VAL A 134 18.46 5.57 -1.95
CA VAL A 134 18.05 6.73 -2.76
C VAL A 134 16.91 6.33 -3.69
N ASN A 135 17.07 5.23 -4.42
CA ASN A 135 15.98 4.65 -5.22
C ASN A 135 15.16 3.70 -4.34
N LYS A 136 13.85 3.90 -4.23
CA LYS A 136 13.01 3.12 -3.32
C LYS A 136 11.83 2.53 -4.11
N PRO A 137 11.87 1.23 -4.44
CA PRO A 137 10.73 0.55 -5.05
C PRO A 137 9.51 0.64 -4.13
N SER A 138 8.32 0.59 -4.74
CA SER A 138 7.04 0.65 -4.01
C SER A 138 7.01 -0.37 -2.87
N TYR A 139 6.31 -0.07 -1.77
CA TYR A 139 6.15 -0.97 -0.60
C TYR A 139 7.43 -1.32 0.19
N LEU A 140 8.63 -1.03 -0.32
CA LEU A 140 9.93 -1.26 0.35
C LEU A 140 10.42 -0.04 1.16
N GLU A 141 9.63 1.03 1.20
CA GLU A 141 10.05 2.41 1.53
C GLU A 141 10.08 2.72 3.03
N ILE A 142 9.26 2.01 3.82
CA ILE A 142 9.21 2.20 5.28
C ILE A 142 10.53 1.78 5.95
N LEU A 143 11.24 0.78 5.41
CA LEU A 143 12.53 0.35 5.98
C LEU A 143 13.62 1.42 5.84
N PRO A 144 13.87 2.03 4.65
CA PRO A 144 14.73 3.20 4.50
C PRO A 144 14.46 4.30 5.52
N LEU A 145 13.20 4.74 5.65
CA LEU A 145 12.80 5.76 6.64
C LEU A 145 13.19 5.36 8.05
N TYR A 146 12.91 4.12 8.44
CA TYR A 146 13.19 3.64 9.78
C TYR A 146 14.70 3.51 10.06
N ILE A 147 15.51 3.15 9.05
CA ILE A 147 16.97 3.15 9.14
C ILE A 147 17.47 4.57 9.44
N MET A 148 16.99 5.57 8.70
CA MET A 148 17.36 6.98 8.91
C MET A 148 16.99 7.45 10.32
N TYR A 149 15.76 7.17 10.76
CA TYR A 149 15.27 7.63 12.07
C TYR A 149 15.96 6.97 13.26
N ILE A 150 16.30 5.68 13.16
CA ILE A 150 17.10 5.00 14.18
C ILE A 150 18.55 5.49 14.16
N ALA A 151 19.10 5.87 13.00
CA ALA A 151 20.45 6.43 12.92
C ALA A 151 20.57 7.79 13.61
N ILE A 152 19.55 8.66 13.52
CA ILE A 152 19.53 9.96 14.22
C ILE A 152 19.16 9.87 15.71
N LEU A 153 18.52 8.77 16.14
CA LEU A 153 18.02 8.58 17.51
C LEU A 153 19.06 8.90 18.61
N PRO A 154 20.35 8.52 18.53
CA PRO A 154 21.32 8.88 19.55
C PRO A 154 21.53 10.38 19.72
N ALA A 155 21.43 11.16 18.64
CA ALA A 155 21.50 12.61 18.69
C ALA A 155 20.26 13.20 19.38
N LEU A 156 19.07 12.67 19.05
CA LEU A 156 17.81 13.04 19.71
C LEU A 156 17.88 12.77 21.22
N VAL A 157 18.29 11.56 21.62
CA VAL A 157 18.44 11.18 23.05
C VAL A 157 19.45 12.08 23.77
N CYS A 158 20.55 12.46 23.10
CA CYS A 158 21.53 13.40 23.65
C CYS A 158 20.88 14.77 23.91
N ALA A 159 20.14 15.30 22.93
CA ALA A 159 19.43 16.56 23.05
C ALA A 159 18.37 16.53 24.17
N TYR A 160 17.57 15.45 24.25
CA TYR A 160 16.57 15.28 25.30
C TYR A 160 17.19 15.32 26.70
N ARG A 161 18.30 14.60 26.92
CA ARG A 161 19.03 14.58 28.19
C ARG A 161 19.63 15.95 28.57
N ARG A 162 19.91 16.80 27.59
CA ARG A 162 20.38 18.18 27.80
C ARG A 162 19.24 19.17 28.09
N GLY A 163 17.98 18.71 28.09
CA GLY A 163 16.80 19.57 28.27
C GLY A 163 16.26 20.19 26.98
N TRP A 164 16.79 19.82 25.81
CA TRP A 164 16.43 20.42 24.52
C TRP A 164 15.19 19.76 23.88
N MET A 165 14.42 18.96 24.63
CA MET A 165 13.27 18.21 24.09
C MET A 165 12.26 19.10 23.35
N LYS A 166 11.90 20.26 23.94
CA LYS A 166 10.99 21.21 23.30
C LYS A 166 11.58 21.81 22.01
N GLY A 167 12.87 22.14 22.03
CA GLY A 167 13.58 22.64 20.85
C GLY A 167 13.67 21.62 19.72
N VAL A 168 13.87 20.34 20.05
CA VAL A 168 13.87 19.25 19.07
C VAL A 168 12.48 19.06 18.45
N ILE A 169 11.41 19.11 19.25
CA ILE A 169 10.03 19.04 18.72
C ILE A 169 9.74 20.25 17.83
N ALA A 170 10.11 21.46 18.25
CA ALA A 170 9.93 22.68 17.47
C ALA A 170 10.69 22.60 16.13
N ALA A 171 11.95 22.17 16.15
CA ALA A 171 12.75 21.98 14.94
C ALA A 171 12.13 20.91 14.02
N SER A 172 11.66 19.80 14.57
CA SER A 172 10.97 18.75 13.82
C SER A 172 9.68 19.25 13.18
N PHE A 173 8.90 20.08 13.88
CA PHE A 173 7.71 20.72 13.34
C PHE A 173 8.06 21.74 12.23
N SER A 174 9.12 22.53 12.39
CA SER A 174 9.61 23.42 11.34
C SER A 174 10.05 22.67 10.08
N ILE A 175 10.75 21.54 10.23
CA ILE A 175 11.13 20.69 9.09
C ILE A 175 9.88 20.14 8.39
N TRP A 176 8.87 19.71 9.14
CA TRP A 176 7.60 19.23 8.57
C TRP A 176 6.84 20.34 7.81
N LEU A 177 6.76 21.56 8.35
CA LEU A 177 6.17 22.70 7.63
C LEU A 177 6.94 23.06 6.36
N ALA A 178 8.26 22.85 6.36
CA ALA A 178 9.10 23.08 5.21
C ALA A 178 9.16 21.89 4.23
N ALA A 179 8.57 20.74 4.56
CA ALA A 179 8.78 19.48 3.84
C ALA A 179 8.41 19.57 2.36
N GLY A 180 7.26 20.17 2.03
CA GLY A 180 6.85 20.41 0.63
C GLY A 180 7.79 21.32 -0.17
N TYR A 181 8.61 22.14 0.51
CA TYR A 181 9.67 22.96 -0.13
C TYR A 181 11.04 22.26 -0.15
N LEU A 182 11.26 21.33 0.78
CA LEU A 182 12.43 20.45 0.85
C LEU A 182 12.22 19.23 -0.05
N ASN A 183 11.71 19.46 -1.26
CA ASN A 183 11.43 18.37 -2.19
C ASN A 183 12.72 17.75 -2.74
N ASP A 184 12.56 16.56 -3.28
CA ASP A 184 13.64 15.79 -3.89
C ASP A 184 14.06 16.31 -5.26
N ALA A 185 13.39 17.33 -5.82
CA ALA A 185 13.63 17.84 -7.16
C ALA A 185 15.08 18.32 -7.35
N GLY A 186 15.71 18.88 -6.31
CA GLY A 186 17.13 19.25 -6.38
C GLY A 186 18.07 18.04 -6.45
N LEU A 187 17.78 16.99 -5.68
CA LEU A 187 18.55 15.74 -5.70
C LEU A 187 18.32 14.98 -7.01
N VAL A 188 17.06 14.86 -7.43
CA VAL A 188 16.67 14.26 -8.71
C VAL A 188 17.31 15.05 -9.83
N GLY A 189 17.26 16.38 -9.85
CA GLY A 189 17.89 17.22 -10.88
C GLY A 189 19.41 17.02 -10.98
N LEU A 190 20.11 16.96 -9.84
CA LEU A 190 21.55 16.74 -9.78
C LEU A 190 21.96 15.32 -10.21
N LEU A 191 21.15 14.32 -9.91
CA LEU A 191 21.45 12.92 -10.25
C LEU A 191 20.96 12.52 -11.64
N SER A 192 19.86 13.10 -12.12
CA SER A 192 19.31 12.86 -13.46
C SER A 192 20.09 13.59 -14.56
N SER A 193 20.83 14.66 -14.25
CA SER A 193 21.76 15.28 -15.20
C SER A 193 22.90 14.34 -15.65
N SER A 194 23.11 13.24 -14.93
CA SER A 194 24.12 12.22 -15.24
C SER A 194 23.61 11.11 -16.19
N SER A 195 22.31 10.98 -16.44
CA SER A 195 21.76 9.89 -17.25
C SER A 195 20.33 10.20 -17.73
N THR A 196 20.14 10.29 -19.05
CA THR A 196 18.84 10.57 -19.68
C THR A 196 17.83 9.43 -19.56
N GLU A 197 18.27 8.21 -19.25
CA GLU A 197 17.44 7.00 -19.24
C GLU A 197 17.02 6.53 -17.83
N PHE A 198 17.52 7.15 -16.76
CA PHE A 198 17.25 6.72 -15.39
C PHE A 198 16.38 7.72 -14.63
N LYS A 199 15.13 7.33 -14.35
CA LYS A 199 14.18 8.13 -13.57
C LYS A 199 14.26 7.76 -12.10
N LEU A 200 14.99 8.54 -11.31
CA LEU A 200 15.16 8.27 -9.88
C LEU A 200 13.80 8.28 -9.15
N GLN A 201 13.45 7.18 -8.48
CA GLN A 201 12.29 7.12 -7.59
C GLN A 201 12.72 7.29 -6.14
N THR A 202 12.57 8.49 -5.60
CA THR A 202 12.96 8.82 -4.21
C THR A 202 11.96 8.32 -3.17
N GLY A 203 10.81 7.83 -3.62
CA GLY A 203 9.80 7.12 -2.84
C GLY A 203 8.54 7.93 -2.51
N TYR A 204 7.48 7.23 -2.12
CA TYR A 204 6.14 7.69 -1.78
C TYR A 204 6.08 8.49 -0.48
N PHE A 205 6.95 8.19 0.50
CA PHE A 205 6.94 8.87 1.79
C PHE A 205 8.04 9.91 1.87
N ASP A 206 7.68 11.18 2.13
CA ASP A 206 8.64 12.24 2.35
C ASP A 206 9.36 12.04 3.70
N PRO A 207 10.70 11.81 3.71
CA PRO A 207 11.45 11.63 4.94
C PRO A 207 11.43 12.85 5.88
N PHE A 208 11.31 14.08 5.34
CA PHE A 208 11.26 15.33 6.09
C PHE A 208 9.90 15.56 6.75
N ALA A 209 8.83 15.10 6.12
CA ALA A 209 7.51 15.13 6.72
C ALA A 209 7.34 14.05 7.81
N TRP A 210 7.67 12.80 7.46
CA TRP A 210 7.41 11.63 8.32
C TRP A 210 8.28 11.57 9.57
N GLN A 211 9.40 12.32 9.62
CA GLN A 211 10.22 12.39 10.83
C GLN A 211 9.46 13.01 12.01
N LEU A 212 8.43 13.83 11.75
CA LEU A 212 7.58 14.42 12.78
C LEU A 212 7.00 13.34 13.71
N LEU A 213 6.41 12.29 13.12
CA LEU A 213 5.81 11.19 13.88
C LEU A 213 6.84 10.52 14.78
N PHE A 214 8.01 10.17 14.22
CA PHE A 214 9.05 9.47 14.97
C PHE A 214 9.65 10.35 16.08
N VAL A 215 10.00 11.60 15.77
CA VAL A 215 10.64 12.53 16.71
C VAL A 215 9.70 12.85 17.86
N VAL A 216 8.46 13.26 17.58
CA VAL A 216 7.45 13.56 18.61
C VAL A 216 7.19 12.33 19.48
N ALA A 217 6.95 11.17 18.88
CA ALA A 217 6.73 9.94 19.65
C ALA A 217 7.94 9.57 20.51
N SER A 218 9.17 9.71 19.99
CA SER A 218 10.39 9.44 20.75
C SER A 218 10.61 10.41 21.90
N ALA A 219 10.21 11.68 21.76
CA ALA A 219 10.23 12.65 22.85
C ALA A 219 9.22 12.28 23.95
N PHE A 220 8.00 11.87 23.59
CA PHE A 220 7.03 11.33 24.56
C PHE A 220 7.52 10.04 25.22
N GLY A 221 8.19 9.17 24.46
CA GLY A 221 8.85 7.96 25.00
C GLY A 221 9.96 8.30 26.00
N PHE A 222 10.78 9.30 25.71
CA PHE A 222 11.78 9.84 26.64
C PHE A 222 11.10 10.37 27.91
N ALA A 223 10.08 11.23 27.77
CA ALA A 223 9.37 11.85 28.87
C ALA A 223 8.65 10.83 29.77
N ALA A 224 8.17 9.71 29.20
CA ALA A 224 7.54 8.63 29.93
C ALA A 224 8.50 7.85 30.86
N ASN A 225 9.81 8.10 30.81
CA ASN A 225 10.76 7.63 31.83
C ASN A 225 10.83 8.55 33.06
N ASN A 226 10.27 9.76 32.99
CA ASN A 226 10.19 10.68 34.12
C ASN A 226 8.89 10.42 34.91
N PRO A 227 8.96 10.07 36.21
CA PRO A 227 7.76 9.83 37.03
C PRO A 227 6.86 11.05 37.18
N ASP A 228 7.41 12.26 37.06
CA ASP A 228 6.66 13.52 37.19
C ASP A 228 5.97 13.93 35.89
N PHE A 229 6.15 13.17 34.81
CA PHE A 229 5.56 13.50 33.53
C PHE A 229 4.03 13.31 33.54
N ARG A 230 3.30 14.42 33.64
CA ARG A 230 1.84 14.48 33.55
C ARG A 230 1.43 14.78 32.10
N TRP A 231 0.86 13.78 31.44
CA TRP A 231 0.37 13.90 30.05
C TRP A 231 -1.15 13.72 29.93
N TYR A 232 -1.78 13.08 30.91
CA TYR A 232 -3.22 12.78 30.90
C TYR A 232 -4.01 13.89 31.60
N SER A 233 -5.10 14.33 30.97
CA SER A 233 -6.16 15.09 31.64
C SER A 233 -7.53 14.75 31.02
N LEU A 234 -8.58 14.75 31.85
CA LEU A 234 -9.93 14.46 31.37
C LEU A 234 -10.45 15.50 30.36
N PRO A 235 -10.28 16.83 30.58
CA PRO A 235 -10.72 17.83 29.59
C PRO A 235 -10.05 17.64 28.24
N LEU A 236 -8.73 17.39 28.21
CA LEU A 236 -8.02 17.10 26.96
C LEU A 236 -8.54 15.84 26.29
N THR A 237 -8.85 14.79 27.07
CA THR A 237 -9.41 13.54 26.53
C THR A 237 -10.76 13.77 25.87
N LEU A 238 -11.64 14.57 26.49
CA LEU A 238 -12.94 14.91 25.92
C LEU A 238 -12.79 15.70 24.62
N VAL A 239 -11.92 16.72 24.61
CA VAL A 239 -11.63 17.50 23.39
C VAL A 239 -11.08 16.59 22.29
N CYS A 240 -10.11 15.73 22.61
CA CYS A 240 -9.54 14.79 21.63
C CYS A 240 -10.60 13.82 21.09
N ALA A 241 -11.49 13.32 21.95
CA ALA A 241 -12.56 12.40 21.54
C ALA A 241 -13.56 13.08 20.61
N VAL A 242 -14.00 14.30 20.92
CA VAL A 242 -14.91 15.08 20.07
C VAL A 242 -14.29 15.35 18.71
N LEU A 243 -13.03 15.80 18.66
CA LEU A 243 -12.34 16.07 17.39
C LEU A 243 -12.12 14.80 16.58
N ALA A 244 -11.74 13.68 17.21
CA ALA A 244 -11.55 12.40 16.53
C ALA A 244 -12.87 11.88 15.92
N VAL A 245 -13.98 11.97 16.66
CA VAL A 245 -15.31 11.58 16.15
C VAL A 245 -15.75 12.51 15.02
N LEU A 246 -15.52 13.82 15.13
CA LEU A 246 -15.83 14.78 14.07
C LEU A 246 -15.07 14.43 12.77
N ILE A 247 -13.76 14.20 12.84
CA ILE A 247 -12.95 13.82 11.67
C ILE A 247 -13.39 12.46 11.11
N MET A 248 -13.70 11.49 11.98
CA MET A 248 -14.18 10.18 11.56
C MET A 248 -15.53 10.27 10.84
N THR A 249 -16.48 11.07 11.33
CA THR A 249 -17.78 11.28 10.67
C THR A 249 -17.67 12.05 9.35
N MET A 250 -16.78 13.05 9.26
CA MET A 250 -16.44 13.70 7.99
C MET A 250 -15.87 12.71 6.98
N HIS A 251 -14.96 11.84 7.42
CA HIS A 251 -14.41 10.77 6.57
C HIS A 251 -15.51 9.83 6.07
N HIS A 252 -16.47 9.46 6.92
CA HIS A 252 -17.60 8.60 6.50
C HIS A 252 -18.75 9.34 5.80
N GLY A 253 -18.52 10.57 5.31
CA GLY A 253 -19.46 11.26 4.42
C GLY A 253 -20.60 12.01 5.10
N ALA A 254 -20.56 12.21 6.43
CA ALA A 254 -21.64 12.91 7.15
C ALA A 254 -21.86 14.37 6.69
N PHE A 255 -20.90 14.97 5.98
CA PHE A 255 -20.91 16.37 5.55
C PHE A 255 -20.82 16.55 4.03
N LEU A 256 -21.21 15.54 3.25
CA LEU A 256 -21.22 15.62 1.78
C LEU A 256 -22.06 16.79 1.26
N SER A 257 -23.21 17.07 1.89
CA SER A 257 -24.09 18.21 1.54
C SER A 257 -23.44 19.58 1.73
N PHE A 258 -22.37 19.66 2.53
CA PHE A 258 -21.59 20.88 2.75
C PHE A 258 -20.34 20.95 1.85
N GLY A 259 -20.21 20.05 0.88
CA GLY A 259 -19.04 19.97 -0.01
C GLY A 259 -17.82 19.32 0.65
N ILE A 260 -17.95 18.74 1.85
CA ILE A 260 -16.85 18.01 2.51
C ILE A 260 -16.91 16.55 2.06
N HIS A 261 -16.27 16.26 0.94
CA HIS A 261 -16.13 14.91 0.39
C HIS A 261 -14.70 14.37 0.56
N GLN A 262 -14.50 13.09 0.26
CA GLN A 262 -13.21 12.41 0.42
C GLN A 262 -12.05 13.10 -0.31
N GLY A 263 -12.29 13.67 -1.50
CA GLY A 263 -11.26 14.42 -2.24
C GLY A 263 -10.73 15.64 -1.50
N VAL A 264 -11.62 16.42 -0.86
CA VAL A 264 -11.22 17.58 -0.01
C VAL A 264 -10.46 17.11 1.22
N LEU A 265 -10.93 16.05 1.88
CA LEU A 265 -10.24 15.53 3.05
C LEU A 265 -8.88 14.94 2.69
N TYR A 266 -8.76 14.27 1.55
CA TYR A 266 -7.52 13.67 1.07
C TYR A 266 -6.46 14.72 0.74
N SER A 267 -6.84 15.86 0.15
CA SER A 267 -5.89 16.95 -0.13
C SER A 267 -5.33 17.60 1.15
N LEU A 268 -6.15 17.72 2.21
CA LEU A 268 -5.71 18.23 3.52
C LEU A 268 -4.95 17.18 4.35
N ALA A 269 -5.23 15.91 4.08
CA ALA A 269 -4.65 14.76 4.76
C ALA A 269 -3.76 13.96 3.83
N ASP A 270 -2.98 14.65 2.99
CA ASP A 270 -2.07 14.00 2.06
C ASP A 270 -1.14 13.03 2.82
N LYS A 271 -0.87 11.87 2.22
CA LYS A 271 -0.14 10.79 2.89
C LYS A 271 1.37 10.88 2.68
N PRO A 272 1.88 11.04 1.45
CA PRO A 272 3.28 11.35 1.19
C PRO A 272 3.85 12.46 2.06
N GLU A 273 3.19 13.62 2.09
CA GLU A 273 3.67 14.82 2.80
C GLU A 273 3.17 14.92 4.25
N LEU A 274 2.46 13.89 4.73
CA LEU A 274 1.86 13.86 6.07
C LEU A 274 1.06 15.16 6.34
N GLY A 275 0.03 15.42 5.53
CA GLY A 275 -0.81 16.61 5.61
C GLY A 275 -1.32 16.88 7.02
N TRP A 276 -1.57 18.15 7.34
CA TRP A 276 -1.88 18.60 8.69
C TRP A 276 -3.09 17.86 9.30
N LEU A 277 -4.11 17.55 8.49
CA LEU A 277 -5.29 16.83 8.96
C LEU A 277 -4.94 15.38 9.31
N ARG A 278 -4.06 14.73 8.54
CA ARG A 278 -3.53 13.38 8.81
C ARG A 278 -2.71 13.36 10.09
N ALA A 279 -1.79 14.31 10.25
CA ALA A 279 -0.94 14.47 11.43
C ALA A 279 -1.77 14.72 12.70
N LEU A 280 -2.77 15.60 12.62
CA LEU A 280 -3.70 15.87 13.71
C LEU A 280 -4.50 14.61 14.06
N ASN A 281 -5.11 13.96 13.05
CA ASN A 281 -5.99 12.82 13.28
C ASN A 281 -5.25 11.65 13.96
N ILE A 282 -4.05 11.31 13.48
CA ILE A 282 -3.26 10.23 14.10
C ILE A 282 -2.78 10.62 15.50
N ALA A 283 -2.49 11.90 15.76
CA ALA A 283 -2.14 12.36 17.11
C ALA A 283 -3.32 12.24 18.09
N LEU A 284 -4.54 12.58 17.66
CA LEU A 284 -5.76 12.43 18.46
C LEU A 284 -5.98 10.97 18.84
N TRP A 285 -5.94 10.06 17.86
CA TRP A 285 -6.13 8.63 18.12
C TRP A 285 -4.99 8.02 18.94
N ALA A 286 -3.73 8.42 18.72
CA ALA A 286 -2.61 7.97 19.54
C ALA A 286 -2.79 8.39 21.01
N TYR A 287 -3.26 9.62 21.27
CA TYR A 287 -3.59 10.09 22.61
C TYR A 287 -4.73 9.27 23.24
N LEU A 288 -5.84 9.06 22.51
CA LEU A 288 -7.00 8.30 22.99
C LEU A 288 -6.64 6.84 23.30
N ILE A 289 -5.86 6.20 22.43
CA ILE A 289 -5.35 4.84 22.64
C ILE A 289 -4.43 4.81 23.87
N ALA A 290 -3.55 5.80 24.04
CA ALA A 290 -2.69 5.89 25.23
C ALA A 290 -3.52 6.08 26.52
N ALA A 291 -4.54 6.94 26.49
CA ALA A 291 -5.48 7.13 27.60
C ALA A 291 -6.23 5.83 27.92
N PHE A 292 -6.69 5.10 26.90
CA PHE A 292 -7.33 3.81 27.08
C PHE A 292 -6.41 2.77 27.72
N ILE A 293 -5.16 2.65 27.23
CA ILE A 293 -4.15 1.75 27.81
C ILE A 293 -3.84 2.12 29.26
N ARG A 294 -3.82 3.41 29.61
CA ARG A 294 -3.60 3.87 31.00
C ARG A 294 -4.65 3.31 31.95
N PHE A 295 -5.92 3.30 31.57
CA PHE A 295 -7.02 2.84 32.42
C PHE A 295 -7.30 1.34 32.31
N ARG A 296 -7.11 0.75 31.12
CA ARG A 296 -7.42 -0.65 30.81
C ARG A 296 -6.25 -1.33 30.07
N PRO A 297 -5.07 -1.47 30.71
CA PRO A 297 -3.84 -1.92 30.04
C PRO A 297 -3.92 -3.34 29.47
N THR A 298 -4.83 -4.18 29.97
CA THR A 298 -5.02 -5.57 29.54
C THR A 298 -6.03 -5.72 28.40
N TRP A 299 -6.92 -4.75 28.19
CA TRP A 299 -8.02 -4.88 27.21
C TRP A 299 -7.53 -4.85 25.76
N MET A 300 -6.39 -4.22 25.49
CA MET A 300 -5.76 -4.24 24.16
C MET A 300 -4.74 -5.38 24.00
N VAL A 301 -4.65 -6.30 24.96
CA VAL A 301 -3.69 -7.41 24.89
C VAL A 301 -4.32 -8.61 24.22
N PHE A 302 -4.07 -8.73 22.91
CA PHE A 302 -4.44 -9.90 22.15
C PHE A 302 -3.19 -10.73 21.82
N ARG A 303 -3.12 -11.97 22.33
CA ARG A 303 -1.90 -12.79 22.30
C ARG A 303 -1.39 -13.07 20.89
N PRO A 304 -2.22 -13.47 19.90
CA PRO A 304 -1.74 -13.71 18.53
C PRO A 304 -1.13 -12.48 17.87
N LEU A 305 -1.72 -11.30 18.07
CA LEU A 305 -1.17 -10.04 17.52
C LEU A 305 0.05 -9.58 18.31
N SER A 306 0.04 -9.74 19.65
CA SER A 306 1.19 -9.44 20.49
C SER A 306 2.40 -10.21 19.99
N TYR A 307 2.22 -11.51 19.73
CA TYR A 307 3.24 -12.43 19.25
C TYR A 307 3.99 -11.91 18.02
N ILE A 308 3.29 -11.59 16.94
CA ILE A 308 3.91 -11.03 15.72
C ILE A 308 4.48 -9.62 15.95
N GLY A 309 3.83 -8.81 16.80
CA GLY A 309 4.31 -7.47 17.15
C GLY A 309 5.65 -7.46 17.89
N ARG A 310 5.98 -8.51 18.66
CA ARG A 310 7.30 -8.65 19.32
C ARG A 310 8.43 -8.90 18.32
N HIS A 311 8.10 -9.48 17.17
CA HIS A 311 9.04 -9.85 16.09
C HIS A 311 8.82 -8.99 14.84
N SER A 312 8.44 -7.73 15.04
CA SER A 312 7.93 -6.87 13.97
C SER A 312 8.87 -6.71 12.78
N LEU A 313 10.19 -6.74 12.96
CA LEU A 313 11.14 -6.63 11.84
C LEU A 313 11.09 -7.86 10.92
N GLN A 314 11.05 -9.06 11.51
CA GLN A 314 10.98 -10.32 10.77
C GLN A 314 9.65 -10.45 10.03
N VAL A 315 8.57 -10.09 10.73
CA VAL A 315 7.20 -10.09 10.19
C VAL A 315 7.08 -9.06 9.06
N PHE A 316 7.66 -7.86 9.24
CA PHE A 316 7.68 -6.82 8.22
C PHE A 316 8.39 -7.28 6.94
N ALA A 317 9.61 -7.79 7.10
CA ALA A 317 10.41 -8.29 5.99
C ALA A 317 9.74 -9.44 5.24
N TRP A 318 9.07 -10.34 5.97
CA TRP A 318 8.30 -11.43 5.39
C TRP A 318 7.13 -10.93 4.56
N HIS A 319 6.28 -10.04 5.10
CA HIS A 319 5.15 -9.53 4.31
C HIS A 319 5.64 -8.84 3.05
N THR A 320 6.75 -8.09 3.12
CA THR A 320 7.20 -7.27 1.98
C THR A 320 7.62 -8.15 0.82
N VAL A 321 8.27 -9.28 1.09
CA VAL A 321 8.60 -10.25 0.04
C VAL A 321 7.34 -11.02 -0.39
N MET A 322 6.51 -11.43 0.56
CA MET A 322 5.30 -12.23 0.30
C MET A 322 4.33 -11.54 -0.65
N ILE A 323 4.10 -10.23 -0.49
CA ILE A 323 3.18 -9.50 -1.37
C ILE A 323 3.63 -9.54 -2.84
N TYR A 324 4.94 -9.40 -3.11
CA TYR A 324 5.48 -9.45 -4.45
C TYR A 324 5.46 -10.85 -5.06
N LEU A 325 5.77 -11.87 -4.25
CA LEU A 325 5.71 -13.26 -4.69
C LEU A 325 4.28 -13.66 -5.06
N MET A 326 3.30 -13.27 -4.25
CA MET A 326 1.90 -13.68 -4.44
C MET A 326 1.13 -12.79 -5.42
N ALA A 327 1.63 -11.59 -5.74
CA ALA A 327 0.92 -10.61 -6.55
C ALA A 327 0.43 -11.14 -7.91
N PRO A 328 1.24 -11.82 -8.75
CA PRO A 328 0.77 -12.31 -10.04
C PRO A 328 -0.38 -13.31 -9.92
N MET A 329 -0.25 -14.27 -9.00
CA MET A 329 -1.29 -15.26 -8.74
C MET A 329 -2.55 -14.59 -8.20
N LEU A 330 -2.42 -13.66 -7.24
CA LEU A 330 -3.57 -12.98 -6.65
C LEU A 330 -4.28 -12.08 -7.67
N MET A 331 -3.52 -11.46 -8.57
CA MET A 331 -4.07 -10.61 -9.63
C MET A 331 -4.93 -11.43 -10.59
N ASN A 332 -4.48 -12.61 -11.00
CA ASN A 332 -5.25 -13.49 -11.88
C ASN A 332 -6.51 -14.03 -11.21
N GLN A 333 -6.51 -14.16 -9.88
CA GLN A 333 -7.60 -14.73 -9.11
C GLN A 333 -8.53 -13.66 -8.52
N ARG A 334 -8.27 -12.36 -8.74
CA ARG A 334 -8.92 -11.25 -8.00
C ARG A 334 -10.43 -11.14 -8.17
N PHE A 335 -10.99 -11.77 -9.20
CA PHE A 335 -12.43 -11.80 -9.47
C PHE A 335 -13.08 -13.12 -9.09
N GLU A 336 -12.31 -14.09 -8.60
CA GLU A 336 -12.81 -15.41 -8.22
C GLU A 336 -13.31 -15.43 -6.77
N GLY A 337 -14.32 -16.26 -6.48
CA GLY A 337 -14.92 -16.36 -5.15
C GLY A 337 -13.95 -16.79 -4.03
N HIS A 338 -12.86 -17.47 -4.37
CA HIS A 338 -11.82 -17.89 -3.41
C HIS A 338 -10.67 -16.88 -3.23
N TYR A 339 -10.71 -15.72 -3.91
CA TYR A 339 -9.69 -14.68 -3.81
C TYR A 339 -9.41 -14.25 -2.36
N GLU A 340 -10.46 -13.91 -1.62
CA GLU A 340 -10.32 -13.43 -0.23
C GLU A 340 -9.71 -14.50 0.67
N LEU A 341 -10.05 -15.77 0.45
CA LEU A 341 -9.45 -16.90 1.18
C LEU A 341 -7.95 -16.98 0.91
N LEU A 342 -7.52 -16.82 -0.34
CA LEU A 342 -6.09 -16.78 -0.69
C LEU A 342 -5.38 -15.60 0.00
N VAL A 343 -5.99 -14.42 0.01
CA VAL A 343 -5.45 -13.25 0.74
C VAL A 343 -5.34 -13.53 2.24
N ILE A 344 -6.34 -14.15 2.86
CA ILE A 344 -6.32 -14.52 4.29
C ILE A 344 -5.20 -15.53 4.58
N ILE A 345 -5.02 -16.54 3.72
CA ILE A 345 -3.93 -17.53 3.86
C ILE A 345 -2.57 -16.82 3.79
N CYS A 346 -2.39 -15.92 2.81
CA CYS A 346 -1.20 -15.09 2.68
C CYS A 346 -0.97 -14.22 3.92
N ALA A 347 -2.02 -13.59 4.46
CA ALA A 347 -1.92 -12.79 5.68
C ALA A 347 -1.60 -13.65 6.92
N ALA A 348 -2.16 -14.86 7.03
CA ALA A 348 -1.85 -15.79 8.13
C ALA A 348 -0.38 -16.25 8.12
N SER A 349 0.28 -16.23 6.97
CA SER A 349 1.69 -16.60 6.85
C SER A 349 2.63 -15.70 7.67
N ILE A 350 2.22 -14.48 8.03
CA ILE A 350 3.09 -13.54 8.77
C ILE A 350 3.41 -14.00 10.20
N TRP A 351 2.73 -15.04 10.71
CA TRP A 351 3.09 -15.71 11.97
C TRP A 351 4.30 -16.64 11.86
N ILE A 352 4.58 -17.16 10.66
CA ILE A 352 5.70 -18.06 10.39
C ILE A 352 7.07 -17.43 10.75
N PRO A 353 7.44 -16.22 10.31
CA PRO A 353 8.73 -15.62 10.64
C PRO A 353 8.91 -15.39 12.14
N ALA A 354 7.84 -15.06 12.87
CA ALA A 354 7.86 -14.92 14.33
C ALA A 354 8.15 -16.28 15.01
N TRP A 355 7.48 -17.35 14.56
CA TRP A 355 7.71 -18.71 15.03
C TRP A 355 9.12 -19.24 14.71
N MET A 356 9.58 -19.05 13.48
CA MET A 356 10.95 -19.42 13.08
C MET A 356 12.00 -18.70 13.92
N ARG A 357 11.75 -17.43 14.30
CA ARG A 357 12.66 -16.65 15.14
C ARG A 357 12.76 -17.22 16.55
N GLU A 358 11.66 -17.62 17.17
CA GLU A 358 11.67 -18.21 18.51
C GLU A 358 12.25 -19.63 18.51
N LYS A 359 12.00 -20.43 17.47
CA LYS A 359 12.49 -21.82 17.34
C LYS A 359 13.84 -21.93 16.63
N ARG A 360 14.55 -20.83 16.37
CA ARG A 360 15.79 -20.81 15.56
C ARG A 360 16.85 -21.79 16.06
N ALA A 361 16.99 -21.95 17.38
CA ALA A 361 17.96 -22.84 18.00
C ALA A 361 17.63 -24.33 17.83
N THR A 362 16.34 -24.67 17.67
CA THR A 362 15.87 -26.06 17.58
C THR A 362 15.59 -26.51 16.15
N LEU A 363 15.31 -25.58 15.23
CA LEU A 363 15.02 -25.93 13.84
C LEU A 363 16.30 -26.24 13.05
N SER A 364 16.25 -27.28 12.23
CA SER A 364 17.33 -27.59 11.27
C SER A 364 17.42 -26.50 10.18
N ALA A 365 18.55 -26.43 9.47
CA ALA A 365 18.69 -25.52 8.33
C ALA A 365 17.68 -25.81 7.22
N LYS A 366 17.42 -27.10 6.94
CA LYS A 366 16.42 -27.54 5.95
C LYS A 366 15.02 -27.07 6.33
N THR A 367 14.61 -27.28 7.58
CA THR A 367 13.28 -26.86 8.06
C THR A 367 13.11 -25.35 7.96
N ARG A 368 14.16 -24.56 8.26
CA ARG A 368 14.09 -23.10 8.10
C ARG A 368 14.00 -22.67 6.64
N LEU A 369 14.60 -23.41 5.71
CA LEU A 369 14.49 -23.14 4.29
C LEU A 369 13.08 -23.47 3.77
N CYS A 370 12.55 -24.65 4.12
CA CYS A 370 11.22 -25.11 3.72
C CYS A 370 10.09 -24.28 4.33
N MET A 371 10.21 -23.85 5.58
CA MET A 371 9.20 -22.97 6.20
C MET A 371 9.44 -21.49 5.86
N GLY A 372 10.62 -21.16 5.34
CA GLY A 372 11.02 -19.81 4.99
C GLY A 372 10.64 -19.43 3.57
N PHE A 373 11.41 -18.53 2.97
CA PHE A 373 11.18 -18.07 1.60
C PHE A 373 11.23 -19.20 0.55
N GLY A 374 12.03 -20.25 0.77
CA GLY A 374 12.11 -21.37 -0.18
C GLY A 374 10.79 -22.12 -0.33
N GLY A 375 10.08 -22.36 0.78
CA GLY A 375 8.74 -22.96 0.72
C GLY A 375 7.69 -22.01 0.18
N ALA A 376 7.71 -20.74 0.61
CA ALA A 376 6.79 -19.73 0.07
C ALA A 376 6.91 -19.64 -1.46
N PHE A 377 8.13 -19.58 -1.98
CA PHE A 377 8.40 -19.59 -3.42
C PHE A 377 7.88 -20.85 -4.11
N SER A 378 8.09 -22.02 -3.51
CA SER A 378 7.62 -23.30 -4.09
C SER A 378 6.09 -23.36 -4.13
N VAL A 379 5.42 -22.86 -3.08
CA VAL A 379 3.96 -22.76 -3.02
C VAL A 379 3.44 -21.76 -4.07
N VAL A 380 4.08 -20.60 -4.21
CA VAL A 380 3.75 -19.60 -5.23
C VAL A 380 3.83 -20.21 -6.63
N LEU A 381 4.93 -20.92 -6.93
CA LEU A 381 5.14 -21.52 -8.24
C LEU A 381 4.07 -22.60 -8.51
N LEU A 382 3.82 -23.47 -7.53
CA LEU A 382 2.80 -24.50 -7.64
C LEU A 382 1.40 -23.90 -7.85
N LEU A 383 1.01 -22.90 -7.05
CA LEU A 383 -0.28 -22.25 -7.17
C LEU A 383 -0.42 -21.48 -8.48
N SER A 384 0.64 -20.80 -8.93
CA SER A 384 0.67 -20.10 -10.22
C SER A 384 0.51 -21.06 -11.41
N LEU A 385 1.00 -22.30 -11.29
CA LEU A 385 0.82 -23.34 -12.30
C LEU A 385 -0.58 -23.97 -12.24
N LEU A 386 -1.12 -24.17 -11.03
CA LEU A 386 -2.45 -24.78 -10.84
C LEU A 386 -3.60 -23.83 -11.19
N LEU A 387 -3.39 -22.52 -11.03
CA LEU A 387 -4.40 -21.47 -11.19
C LEU A 387 -4.12 -20.58 -12.42
N GLN A 388 -3.59 -21.18 -13.49
CA GLN A 388 -3.40 -20.45 -14.74
C GLN A 388 -4.75 -20.06 -15.36
N PRO A 389 -4.85 -18.87 -15.98
CA PRO A 389 -6.04 -18.51 -16.72
C PRO A 389 -6.27 -19.51 -17.88
N PRO A 390 -7.53 -19.74 -18.28
CA PRO A 390 -7.84 -20.61 -19.40
C PRO A 390 -7.15 -20.10 -20.68
N VAL A 391 -6.58 -21.01 -21.45
CA VAL A 391 -6.02 -20.68 -22.77
C VAL A 391 -7.19 -20.45 -23.71
N LEU A 392 -7.34 -19.21 -24.16
CA LEU A 392 -8.34 -18.82 -25.15
C LEU A 392 -7.79 -19.08 -26.57
N PRO A 393 -8.66 -19.42 -27.54
CA PRO A 393 -8.23 -19.63 -28.91
C PRO A 393 -7.65 -18.35 -29.50
N GLU A 394 -6.49 -18.46 -30.16
CA GLU A 394 -5.87 -17.35 -30.87
C GLU A 394 -6.79 -16.86 -32.01
N VAL A 395 -6.81 -15.55 -32.19
CA VAL A 395 -7.55 -14.90 -33.27
C VAL A 395 -6.52 -14.23 -34.17
N GLU A 396 -6.55 -14.58 -35.45
CA GLU A 396 -5.71 -13.95 -36.47
C GLU A 396 -6.54 -12.96 -37.29
N ALA A 397 -5.88 -11.91 -37.78
CA ALA A 397 -6.49 -11.03 -38.76
C ALA A 397 -6.61 -11.73 -40.11
N ASP A 398 -7.68 -11.45 -40.83
CA ASP A 398 -7.88 -11.95 -42.19
C ASP A 398 -7.01 -11.21 -43.22
N GLY A 399 -7.20 -11.53 -44.51
CA GLY A 399 -6.43 -10.93 -45.60
C GLY A 399 -6.61 -9.41 -45.76
N ASP A 400 -7.68 -8.85 -45.18
CA ASP A 400 -7.96 -7.40 -45.17
C ASP A 400 -7.41 -6.72 -43.90
N GLY A 401 -6.75 -7.47 -43.02
CA GLY A 401 -6.17 -6.94 -41.79
C GLY A 401 -7.22 -6.64 -40.71
N VAL A 402 -8.36 -7.33 -40.74
CA VAL A 402 -9.41 -7.20 -39.72
C VAL A 402 -9.65 -8.51 -38.99
N ALA A 403 -10.11 -8.44 -37.74
CA ALA A 403 -10.44 -9.63 -36.95
C ALA A 403 -11.63 -9.35 -36.00
N PRO A 404 -12.38 -10.39 -35.57
CA PRO A 404 -13.46 -10.22 -34.61
C PRO A 404 -12.93 -9.93 -33.19
N LEU A 405 -13.58 -9.02 -32.47
CA LEU A 405 -13.36 -8.73 -31.06
C LEU A 405 -14.53 -9.29 -30.23
N SER A 406 -14.24 -10.19 -29.29
CA SER A 406 -15.23 -10.75 -28.36
C SER A 406 -15.18 -10.02 -27.02
N VAL A 407 -16.33 -9.54 -26.54
CA VAL A 407 -16.44 -8.79 -25.29
C VAL A 407 -17.46 -9.49 -24.39
N THR A 408 -17.02 -9.90 -23.20
CA THR A 408 -17.86 -10.46 -22.15
C THR A 408 -17.87 -9.54 -20.94
N ILE A 409 -19.02 -9.33 -20.33
CA ILE A 409 -19.16 -8.50 -19.13
C ILE A 409 -19.63 -9.36 -17.96
N LYS A 410 -19.02 -9.15 -16.80
CA LYS A 410 -19.27 -9.88 -15.55
C LYS A 410 -19.52 -8.91 -14.40
N ASN A 411 -20.06 -9.42 -13.29
CA ASN A 411 -20.40 -8.67 -12.07
C ASN A 411 -21.47 -7.58 -12.28
N ILE A 412 -22.43 -7.83 -13.17
CA ILE A 412 -23.60 -6.97 -13.38
C ILE A 412 -24.58 -7.19 -12.22
N GLN A 413 -25.08 -6.12 -11.60
CA GLN A 413 -25.96 -6.21 -10.43
C GLN A 413 -27.42 -5.87 -10.74
N ASP A 414 -27.68 -4.97 -11.68
CA ASP A 414 -29.03 -4.56 -12.05
C ASP A 414 -29.50 -5.21 -13.36
N SER A 415 -30.76 -4.95 -13.74
CA SER A 415 -31.34 -5.43 -15.00
C SER A 415 -31.25 -4.43 -16.15
N GLY A 416 -30.69 -3.24 -15.93
CA GLY A 416 -30.50 -2.20 -16.94
C GLY A 416 -29.66 -2.69 -18.12
N SER A 417 -29.89 -2.11 -19.31
CA SER A 417 -29.07 -2.44 -20.49
C SER A 417 -27.62 -2.04 -20.27
N VAL A 418 -26.71 -2.71 -20.96
CA VAL A 418 -25.28 -2.42 -20.87
C VAL A 418 -24.81 -1.72 -22.13
N ILE A 419 -24.31 -0.51 -21.97
CA ILE A 419 -23.69 0.26 -23.05
C ILE A 419 -22.23 -0.17 -23.17
N VAL A 420 -21.82 -0.58 -24.37
CA VAL A 420 -20.43 -0.95 -24.68
C VAL A 420 -19.84 0.03 -25.67
N LEU A 421 -18.75 0.67 -25.26
CA LEU A 421 -18.03 1.70 -26.00
C LEU A 421 -16.62 1.20 -26.31
N VAL A 422 -16.23 1.15 -27.58
CA VAL A 422 -14.88 0.79 -28.03
C VAL A 422 -14.20 2.01 -28.60
N TYR A 423 -13.08 2.39 -28.00
CA TYR A 423 -12.29 3.56 -28.34
C TYR A 423 -11.06 3.16 -29.14
N ALA A 424 -10.70 3.97 -30.13
CA ALA A 424 -9.38 3.91 -30.78
C ALA A 424 -8.29 4.48 -29.87
N GLU A 425 -7.02 4.21 -30.20
CA GLU A 425 -5.85 4.67 -29.43
C GLU A 425 -5.85 6.19 -29.12
N GLU A 426 -6.28 7.00 -30.09
CA GLU A 426 -6.24 8.46 -30.01
C GLU A 426 -7.56 9.10 -29.54
N ASP A 427 -8.58 8.29 -29.23
CA ASP A 427 -9.84 8.82 -28.74
C ASP A 427 -9.73 9.36 -27.31
N ASP A 428 -10.56 10.33 -26.97
CA ASP A 428 -10.76 10.77 -25.58
C ASP A 428 -11.74 9.82 -24.88
N LEU A 429 -11.30 9.16 -23.81
CA LEU A 429 -12.13 8.27 -22.99
C LEU A 429 -13.32 8.98 -22.31
N MET A 430 -13.29 10.31 -22.21
CA MET A 430 -14.40 11.11 -21.70
C MET A 430 -15.37 11.55 -22.80
N GLY A 431 -15.03 11.29 -24.07
CA GLY A 431 -15.83 11.61 -25.25
C GLY A 431 -16.58 10.40 -25.81
N MET A 432 -17.18 10.59 -26.98
CA MET A 432 -17.78 9.50 -27.75
C MET A 432 -16.70 8.70 -28.47
N PRO A 433 -16.80 7.35 -28.48
CA PRO A 433 -15.85 6.51 -29.20
C PRO A 433 -15.98 6.67 -30.72
N SER A 434 -14.87 6.50 -31.44
CA SER A 434 -14.86 6.47 -32.90
C SER A 434 -15.15 5.10 -33.51
N ILE A 435 -15.01 4.02 -32.73
CA ILE A 435 -15.10 2.64 -33.24
C ILE A 435 -16.47 2.00 -33.04
N HIS A 436 -16.99 1.98 -31.81
CA HIS A 436 -18.25 1.29 -31.51
C HIS A 436 -18.95 1.90 -30.31
N ALA A 437 -20.27 2.10 -30.41
CA ALA A 437 -21.13 2.50 -29.30
C ALA A 437 -22.51 1.85 -29.45
N GLN A 438 -22.86 0.91 -28.58
CA GLN A 438 -24.15 0.22 -28.65
C GLN A 438 -24.60 -0.31 -27.28
N GLY A 439 -25.91 -0.29 -27.05
CA GLY A 439 -26.56 -0.93 -25.91
C GLY A 439 -26.93 -2.40 -26.19
N TYR A 440 -26.71 -3.25 -25.20
CA TYR A 440 -27.00 -4.68 -25.23
C TYR A 440 -27.80 -5.08 -23.98
N SER A 441 -28.54 -6.18 -24.08
CA SER A 441 -29.13 -6.81 -22.89
C SER A 441 -28.05 -7.46 -22.02
N VAL A 442 -28.33 -7.60 -20.71
CA VAL A 442 -27.46 -8.29 -19.75
C VAL A 442 -27.09 -9.69 -20.24
N GLU A 443 -28.07 -10.46 -20.72
CA GLU A 443 -27.85 -11.83 -21.21
C GLU A 443 -26.86 -11.88 -22.38
N GLN A 444 -26.95 -10.94 -23.34
CA GLN A 444 -26.03 -10.87 -24.47
C GLN A 444 -24.59 -10.63 -24.04
N VAL A 445 -24.36 -9.68 -23.14
CA VAL A 445 -22.99 -9.35 -22.69
C VAL A 445 -22.42 -10.38 -21.73
N GLU A 446 -23.25 -11.10 -20.98
CA GLU A 446 -22.82 -12.21 -20.12
C GLU A 446 -22.43 -13.45 -20.90
N GLN A 447 -23.11 -13.73 -22.03
CA GLN A 447 -22.79 -14.79 -22.98
C GLN A 447 -21.59 -14.43 -23.88
N GLY A 448 -21.36 -13.12 -24.08
CA GLY A 448 -20.31 -12.58 -24.92
C GLY A 448 -20.85 -12.04 -26.24
N ILE A 449 -20.58 -10.77 -26.52
CA ILE A 449 -20.89 -10.12 -27.80
C ILE A 449 -19.66 -10.14 -28.71
N THR A 450 -19.88 -10.10 -30.03
CA THR A 450 -18.79 -10.04 -31.01
C THR A 450 -18.93 -8.81 -31.89
N ILE A 451 -17.87 -8.02 -31.96
CA ILE A 451 -17.71 -6.88 -32.87
C ILE A 451 -16.87 -7.37 -34.05
N GLN A 452 -17.48 -7.39 -35.23
CA GLN A 452 -16.87 -7.94 -36.45
C GLN A 452 -16.03 -6.89 -37.17
N GLY A 453 -15.02 -7.33 -37.93
CA GLY A 453 -14.29 -6.47 -38.86
C GLY A 453 -13.45 -5.38 -38.19
N LEU A 454 -12.91 -5.62 -36.98
CA LEU A 454 -12.07 -4.65 -36.29
C LEU A 454 -10.64 -4.69 -36.84
N PRO A 455 -10.08 -3.59 -37.37
CA PRO A 455 -8.71 -3.56 -37.89
C PRO A 455 -7.65 -3.84 -36.81
N VAL A 456 -6.51 -4.40 -37.20
CA VAL A 456 -5.34 -4.54 -36.31
C VAL A 456 -4.95 -3.16 -35.74
N GLY A 457 -4.81 -3.07 -34.42
CA GLY A 457 -4.53 -1.80 -33.76
C GLY A 457 -4.69 -1.85 -32.25
N LYS A 458 -4.53 -0.69 -31.60
CA LYS A 458 -4.79 -0.53 -30.18
C LYS A 458 -6.18 0.04 -29.93
N TYR A 459 -6.85 -0.54 -28.94
CA TYR A 459 -8.20 -0.17 -28.56
C TYR A 459 -8.36 -0.17 -27.04
N ALA A 460 -9.37 0.53 -26.55
CA ALA A 460 -9.86 0.42 -25.18
C ALA A 460 -11.37 0.19 -25.19
N ILE A 461 -11.88 -0.48 -24.17
CA ILE A 461 -13.32 -0.68 -23.97
C ILE A 461 -13.70 0.00 -22.67
N PHE A 462 -14.79 0.76 -22.70
CA PHE A 462 -15.52 1.20 -21.53
C PHE A 462 -16.94 0.67 -21.63
N ALA A 463 -17.44 0.08 -20.55
CA ALA A 463 -18.81 -0.40 -20.49
C ALA A 463 -19.46 0.00 -19.18
N TYR A 464 -20.74 0.32 -19.24
CA TYR A 464 -21.53 0.68 -18.07
C TYR A 464 -22.98 0.24 -18.20
N GLN A 465 -23.62 0.11 -17.04
CA GLN A 465 -25.03 -0.20 -16.93
C GLN A 465 -25.86 1.08 -17.00
N ASP A 466 -26.88 1.09 -17.84
CA ASP A 466 -27.88 2.14 -18.00
C ASP A 466 -29.19 1.65 -17.36
N VAL A 467 -29.34 1.91 -16.05
CA VAL A 467 -30.46 1.42 -15.24
C VAL A 467 -31.71 2.28 -15.45
N ASP A 468 -31.53 3.58 -15.68
CA ASP A 468 -32.63 4.52 -15.87
C ASP A 468 -32.97 4.81 -17.35
N SER A 469 -32.30 4.13 -18.28
CA SER A 469 -32.53 4.19 -19.74
C SER A 469 -32.27 5.57 -20.35
N ASN A 470 -31.32 6.33 -19.79
CA ASN A 470 -30.95 7.66 -20.26
C ASN A 470 -29.69 7.67 -21.17
N GLN A 471 -29.06 6.49 -21.37
CA GLN A 471 -27.81 6.29 -22.12
C GLN A 471 -26.60 7.07 -21.58
N GLN A 472 -26.58 7.33 -20.27
CA GLN A 472 -25.52 8.02 -19.56
C GLN A 472 -25.21 7.27 -18.27
N LEU A 473 -23.94 7.27 -17.87
CA LEU A 473 -23.56 6.74 -16.58
C LEU A 473 -24.03 7.69 -15.47
N THR A 474 -24.96 7.23 -14.67
CA THR A 474 -25.50 7.99 -13.54
C THR A 474 -24.44 8.13 -12.45
N SER A 475 -24.23 9.38 -12.02
CA SER A 475 -23.31 9.72 -10.93
C SER A 475 -24.07 10.20 -9.69
N GLY A 476 -23.61 9.76 -8.51
CA GLY A 476 -24.14 10.17 -7.22
C GLY A 476 -23.72 11.59 -6.82
N VAL A 477 -24.21 12.04 -5.66
CA VAL A 477 -23.97 13.38 -5.10
C VAL A 477 -22.47 13.67 -4.86
N ASN A 478 -21.67 12.64 -4.68
CA ASN A 478 -20.21 12.71 -4.52
C ASN A 478 -19.44 12.70 -5.86
N GLY A 479 -20.14 12.67 -7.00
CA GLY A 479 -19.54 12.57 -8.34
C GLY A 479 -19.04 11.17 -8.71
N MET A 480 -19.29 10.16 -7.87
CA MET A 480 -18.95 8.77 -8.18
C MET A 480 -20.09 8.09 -8.94
N PRO A 481 -19.81 7.21 -9.90
CA PRO A 481 -20.84 6.39 -10.54
C PRO A 481 -21.63 5.60 -9.50
N VAL A 482 -22.96 5.55 -9.67
CA VAL A 482 -23.85 4.69 -8.86
C VAL A 482 -24.28 3.44 -9.61
N GLU A 483 -24.10 3.42 -10.93
CA GLU A 483 -24.35 2.26 -11.78
C GLU A 483 -23.04 1.48 -12.01
N GLY A 484 -23.19 0.18 -12.27
CA GLY A 484 -22.05 -0.69 -12.54
C GLY A 484 -21.29 -0.28 -13.81
N PHE A 485 -19.97 -0.22 -13.74
CA PHE A 485 -19.13 0.12 -14.90
C PHE A 485 -17.77 -0.56 -14.87
N GLY A 486 -17.09 -0.66 -16.01
CA GLY A 486 -15.77 -1.26 -16.11
C GLY A 486 -15.03 -0.91 -17.39
N TYR A 487 -13.74 -1.20 -17.41
CA TYR A 487 -12.86 -0.95 -18.55
C TYR A 487 -12.08 -2.21 -18.95
N SER A 488 -11.63 -2.28 -20.20
CA SER A 488 -10.63 -3.27 -20.63
C SER A 488 -9.38 -3.22 -19.75
N ASN A 489 -8.67 -4.36 -19.65
CA ASN A 489 -7.61 -4.66 -18.67
C ASN A 489 -8.04 -4.68 -17.18
N ASN A 490 -9.26 -4.26 -16.84
CA ASN A 490 -9.78 -4.21 -15.47
C ASN A 490 -8.79 -3.58 -14.47
N PRO A 491 -8.35 -2.33 -14.70
CA PRO A 491 -7.38 -1.68 -13.82
C PRO A 491 -7.97 -1.42 -12.43
N ALA A 492 -7.10 -1.36 -11.42
CA ALA A 492 -7.50 -0.84 -10.12
C ALA A 492 -7.77 0.67 -10.24
N LEU A 493 -9.01 1.10 -10.00
CA LEU A 493 -9.43 2.48 -10.18
C LEU A 493 -9.17 3.30 -8.91
N GLN A 494 -8.46 4.41 -9.06
CA GLN A 494 -8.30 5.47 -8.03
C GLN A 494 -8.83 6.82 -8.53
N GLY A 495 -9.59 6.79 -9.61
CA GLY A 495 -10.05 7.91 -10.41
C GLY A 495 -10.26 7.45 -11.86
N PRO A 496 -10.61 8.36 -12.78
CA PRO A 496 -10.70 8.06 -14.20
C PRO A 496 -9.37 7.49 -14.74
N PRO A 497 -9.38 6.36 -15.45
CA PRO A 497 -8.16 5.76 -15.95
C PRO A 497 -7.60 6.56 -17.14
N LYS A 498 -6.29 6.44 -17.36
CA LYS A 498 -5.64 6.91 -18.60
C LYS A 498 -5.74 5.83 -19.67
N MET A 499 -5.75 6.23 -20.95
CA MET A 499 -5.75 5.30 -22.10
C MET A 499 -4.72 4.19 -21.97
N ALA A 500 -3.48 4.52 -21.58
CA ALA A 500 -2.41 3.55 -21.38
C ALA A 500 -2.71 2.43 -20.36
N GLN A 501 -3.63 2.65 -19.41
CA GLN A 501 -4.02 1.65 -18.41
C GLN A 501 -5.07 0.67 -18.92
N VAL A 502 -5.87 1.09 -19.89
CA VAL A 502 -7.03 0.33 -20.39
C VAL A 502 -6.84 -0.18 -21.81
N GLN A 503 -5.85 0.33 -22.55
CA GLN A 503 -5.60 -0.08 -23.93
C GLN A 503 -5.08 -1.53 -24.03
N PHE A 504 -5.43 -2.20 -25.12
CA PHE A 504 -4.88 -3.50 -25.50
C PHE A 504 -4.63 -3.54 -27.01
N PHE A 505 -3.77 -4.45 -27.45
CA PHE A 505 -3.48 -4.67 -28.87
C PHE A 505 -4.37 -5.78 -29.43
N HIS A 506 -5.07 -5.49 -30.53
CA HIS A 506 -5.92 -6.42 -31.26
C HIS A 506 -5.20 -6.86 -32.54
N PRO A 507 -5.20 -8.17 -32.91
CA PRO A 507 -6.02 -9.25 -32.35
C PRO A 507 -5.38 -10.09 -31.24
N GLU A 508 -4.15 -9.77 -30.78
CA GLU A 508 -3.47 -10.51 -29.71
C GLU A 508 -4.32 -10.66 -28.44
N LYS A 509 -5.10 -9.63 -28.09
CA LYS A 509 -6.09 -9.66 -27.01
C LYS A 509 -7.52 -9.50 -27.55
N ALA A 510 -7.91 -10.30 -28.55
CA ALA A 510 -9.25 -10.28 -29.15
C ALA A 510 -10.37 -10.79 -28.23
N HIS A 511 -10.04 -11.41 -27.10
CA HIS A 511 -11.03 -11.83 -26.09
C HIS A 511 -10.92 -10.94 -24.86
N GLN A 512 -11.95 -10.12 -24.61
CA GLN A 512 -11.99 -9.18 -23.51
C GLN A 512 -13.07 -9.60 -22.51
N THR A 513 -12.68 -9.70 -21.23
CA THR A 513 -13.63 -9.85 -20.12
C THR A 513 -13.54 -8.61 -19.25
N ILE A 514 -14.66 -7.92 -19.08
CA ILE A 514 -14.77 -6.70 -18.28
C ILE A 514 -15.59 -7.01 -17.04
N HIS A 515 -15.02 -6.74 -15.88
CA HIS A 515 -15.70 -6.88 -14.59
C HIS A 515 -16.21 -5.52 -14.14
N PHE A 516 -17.51 -5.42 -13.90
CA PHE A 516 -18.09 -4.19 -13.37
C PHE A 516 -17.68 -3.96 -11.91
N VAL A 517 -17.37 -2.70 -11.64
CA VAL A 517 -17.21 -2.11 -10.32
C VAL A 517 -18.55 -1.52 -9.92
N ASN A 518 -19.04 -1.91 -8.76
CA ASN A 518 -20.30 -1.43 -8.18
C ASN A 518 -19.97 -0.81 -6.81
N PHE A 519 -20.43 0.42 -6.55
CA PHE A 519 -20.05 1.22 -5.38
C PHE A 519 -21.09 1.26 -4.27
#